data_AF-A0A2N2DC71-F1
#
_entry.id   AF-A0A2N2DC71-F1
#
_cell.length_a   1.000
_cell.length_b   1.000
_cell.length_c   1.000
_cell.angle_alpha   90.00
_cell.angle_beta   90.00
_cell.angle_gamma   90.00
#
_symmetry.space_group_name_H-M   'P 1'
#
loop_
_entity.id
_entity.type
_entity.pdbx_description
1 polymer ?
#
loop_
_entity_poly.entity_id
_entity_poly.type
_entity_poly.pdbx_seq_one_letter_code
_entity_poly.pdbx_strand_id
1 'polypeptide(L)'
;MLKELNDRLMEVKEKLRIKRRLMQSAKHTETELSQEKARLAELNARLSKEGKDVQDLEGLSLKGLFYSILGSKEDQLDKERQEYLSFKLKHDECQNSVDMLQSRLEEINREIVKLGDIDRQYEAIFEQKEKVIMSGSDVNAEKLILLSEKAADIRSDVKELWEALNTGQEALTGINSVVDSLKSARGWGTWDMLGGGLISTAVKHSRIDDAKRAVHRVQHQLRLFQNELKDVDPYLNSDIMIDIGSFATFADYIFDGLITDWIVQSRINVSLVNAARVRDNVSDTLKSLQQAIDMKQLELEKVEKERRELIENVG
;
A
#
# COMPACT_ATOMS: atom_id res chain seq x y z
N MET A 1 33.60 -29.01 -12.96
CA MET A 1 32.19 -28.76 -12.62
C MET A 1 32.00 -27.35 -12.07
N LEU A 2 32.62 -26.96 -10.94
CA LEU A 2 32.49 -25.61 -10.39
C LEU A 2 32.99 -24.49 -11.31
N LYS A 3 34.14 -24.68 -11.98
CA LYS A 3 34.65 -23.74 -12.99
C LYS A 3 33.66 -23.47 -14.14
N GLU A 4 33.05 -24.52 -14.68
CA GLU A 4 32.03 -24.41 -15.75
C GLU A 4 30.74 -23.72 -15.27
N LEU A 5 30.32 -23.99 -14.02
CA LEU A 5 29.19 -23.30 -13.41
C LEU A 5 29.49 -21.82 -13.14
N ASN A 6 30.74 -21.46 -12.82
CA ASN A 6 31.19 -20.08 -12.68
C ASN A 6 31.14 -19.32 -14.01
N ASP A 7 31.63 -19.92 -15.09
CA ASP A 7 31.59 -19.31 -16.42
C ASP A 7 30.13 -19.05 -16.85
N ARG A 8 29.24 -20.04 -16.66
CA ARG A 8 27.80 -19.90 -16.95
C ARG A 8 27.12 -18.86 -16.05
N LEU A 9 27.48 -18.79 -14.77
CA LEU A 9 26.97 -17.79 -13.83
C LEU A 9 27.37 -16.37 -14.26
N MET A 10 28.59 -16.18 -14.76
CA MET A 10 29.06 -14.90 -15.26
C MET A 10 28.25 -14.44 -16.47
N GLU A 11 27.97 -15.33 -17.43
CA GLU A 11 27.12 -15.04 -18.59
C GLU A 11 25.69 -14.65 -18.17
N VAL A 12 25.09 -15.38 -17.23
CA VAL A 12 23.75 -15.09 -16.74
C VAL A 12 23.70 -13.78 -15.96
N LYS A 13 24.73 -13.46 -15.16
CA LYS A 13 24.84 -12.16 -14.48
C LYS A 13 24.88 -10.99 -15.45
N GLU A 14 25.57 -11.14 -16.58
CA GLU A 14 25.62 -10.08 -17.60
C GLU A 14 24.23 -9.89 -18.24
N LYS A 15 23.54 -10.99 -18.57
CA LYS A 15 22.15 -10.94 -19.06
C LYS A 15 21.19 -10.31 -18.04
N LEU A 16 21.35 -10.57 -16.73
CA LEU A 16 20.56 -9.92 -15.67
C LEU A 16 20.79 -8.40 -15.62
N ARG A 17 22.03 -7.95 -15.79
CA ARG A 17 22.35 -6.50 -15.85
C ARG A 17 21.67 -5.84 -17.03
N ILE A 18 21.70 -6.48 -18.20
CA ILE A 18 21.00 -6.01 -19.41
C ILE A 18 19.49 -5.95 -19.14
N LYS A 19 18.90 -7.02 -18.60
CA LYS A 19 17.47 -7.08 -18.24
C LYS A 19 17.08 -5.94 -17.30
N ARG A 20 17.84 -5.69 -16.23
CA ARG A 20 17.58 -4.58 -15.28
C ARG A 20 17.61 -3.22 -15.97
N ARG A 21 18.58 -2.97 -16.84
CA ARG A 21 18.69 -1.71 -17.60
C ARG A 21 17.47 -1.52 -18.52
N LEU A 22 17.06 -2.57 -19.22
CA LEU A 22 15.87 -2.54 -20.08
C LEU A 22 14.59 -2.28 -19.28
N MET A 23 14.41 -2.93 -18.13
CA MET A 23 13.26 -2.69 -17.25
C MET A 23 13.21 -1.26 -16.71
N GLN A 24 14.36 -0.68 -16.33
CA GLN A 24 14.44 0.73 -15.94
C GLN A 24 14.07 1.67 -17.10
N SER A 25 14.55 1.38 -18.30
CA SER A 25 14.18 2.13 -19.51
C SER A 25 12.69 2.02 -19.81
N ALA A 26 12.11 0.83 -19.70
CA ALA A 26 10.67 0.60 -19.91
C ALA A 26 9.84 1.45 -18.94
N LYS A 27 10.17 1.42 -17.64
CA LYS A 27 9.47 2.22 -16.62
C LYS A 27 9.52 3.72 -16.90
N HIS A 28 10.68 4.22 -17.35
CA HIS A 28 10.82 5.62 -17.73
C HIS A 28 9.95 5.97 -18.94
N THR A 29 10.01 5.18 -20.01
CA THR A 29 9.19 5.35 -21.22
C THR A 29 7.69 5.23 -20.92
N GLU A 30 7.26 4.33 -20.03
CA GLU A 30 5.87 4.22 -19.58
C GLU A 30 5.40 5.49 -18.86
N THR A 31 6.26 6.09 -18.04
CA THR A 31 5.95 7.33 -17.32
C THR A 31 5.74 8.48 -18.31
N GLU A 32 6.66 8.64 -19.27
CA GLU A 32 6.55 9.64 -20.34
C GLU A 32 5.31 9.42 -21.20
N LEU A 33 5.04 8.17 -21.58
CA LEU A 33 3.87 7.80 -22.37
C LEU A 33 2.57 8.14 -21.64
N SER A 34 2.51 7.92 -20.32
CA SER A 34 1.34 8.27 -19.50
C SER A 34 1.10 9.79 -19.48
N GLN A 35 2.17 10.58 -19.36
CA GLN A 35 2.10 12.03 -19.38
C GLN A 35 1.61 12.56 -20.74
N GLU A 36 2.18 12.07 -21.85
CA GLU A 36 1.77 12.48 -23.20
C GLU A 36 0.35 12.00 -23.53
N LYS A 37 -0.08 10.81 -23.07
CA LYS A 37 -1.48 10.37 -23.19
C LYS A 37 -2.45 11.27 -22.42
N ALA A 38 -2.07 11.72 -21.22
CA ALA A 38 -2.89 12.66 -20.45
C ALA A 38 -3.02 14.01 -21.17
N ARG A 39 -1.90 14.52 -21.72
CA ARG A 39 -1.87 15.73 -22.52
C ARG A 39 -2.71 15.61 -23.79
N LEU A 40 -2.63 14.48 -24.48
CA LEU A 40 -3.43 14.17 -25.66
C LEU A 40 -4.93 14.11 -25.31
N ALA A 41 -5.30 13.52 -24.17
CA ALA A 41 -6.68 13.49 -23.70
C ALA A 41 -7.23 14.91 -23.41
N GLU A 42 -6.41 15.79 -22.83
CA GLU A 42 -6.75 17.19 -22.61
C GLU A 42 -6.95 17.95 -23.94
N LEU A 43 -6.03 17.75 -24.90
CA LEU A 43 -6.14 18.33 -26.24
C LEU A 43 -7.38 17.83 -26.98
N ASN A 44 -7.71 16.54 -26.87
CA ASN A 44 -8.92 15.95 -27.44
C ASN A 44 -10.20 16.53 -26.81
N ALA A 45 -10.21 16.72 -25.48
CA ALA A 45 -11.35 17.34 -24.80
C ALA A 45 -11.56 18.80 -25.25
N ARG A 46 -10.48 19.54 -25.50
CA ARG A 46 -10.53 20.91 -26.05
C ARG A 46 -11.00 20.93 -27.50
N LEU A 47 -10.46 20.06 -28.35
CA LEU A 47 -10.88 19.91 -29.75
C LEU A 47 -12.36 19.50 -29.87
N SER A 48 -12.89 18.65 -28.97
CA SER A 48 -14.31 18.31 -28.96
C SER A 48 -15.21 19.49 -28.56
N LYS A 49 -14.67 20.47 -27.82
CA LYS A 49 -15.40 21.67 -27.41
C LYS A 49 -15.38 22.71 -28.53
N GLU A 50 -14.22 22.96 -29.13
CA GLU A 50 -14.05 23.87 -30.27
C GLU A 50 -14.70 23.33 -31.56
N GLY A 51 -14.66 22.03 -31.80
CA GLY A 51 -15.33 21.40 -32.95
C GLY A 51 -16.85 21.46 -32.88
N LYS A 52 -17.42 21.54 -31.67
CA LYS A 52 -18.84 21.86 -31.47
C LYS A 52 -19.12 23.33 -31.78
N ASP A 53 -18.25 24.24 -31.38
CA ASP A 53 -18.41 25.66 -31.71
C ASP A 53 -18.35 25.90 -33.24
N VAL A 54 -17.53 25.14 -33.98
CA VAL A 54 -17.49 25.20 -35.46
C VAL A 54 -18.72 24.57 -36.13
N GLN A 55 -19.25 23.45 -35.61
CA GLN A 55 -20.51 22.87 -36.12
C GLN A 55 -21.76 23.69 -35.72
N ASP A 56 -21.76 24.32 -34.54
CA ASP A 56 -22.81 25.22 -34.08
C ASP A 56 -22.79 26.54 -34.88
N LEU A 57 -21.62 26.95 -35.40
CA LEU A 57 -21.47 28.02 -36.39
C LEU A 57 -22.01 27.64 -37.79
N GLU A 58 -22.08 26.34 -38.13
CA GLU A 58 -22.72 25.86 -39.37
C GLU A 58 -24.22 25.54 -39.19
N GLY A 59 -24.70 25.38 -37.94
CA GLY A 59 -26.01 24.80 -37.61
C GLY A 59 -27.14 25.73 -37.14
N LEU A 60 -26.87 26.99 -36.79
CA LEU A 60 -27.91 27.94 -36.30
C LEU A 60 -27.96 29.21 -37.15
N SER A 61 -29.14 29.46 -37.77
CA SER A 61 -29.53 30.62 -38.58
C SER A 61 -28.65 31.87 -38.43
N LEU A 62 -27.70 31.99 -39.37
CA LEU A 62 -26.72 33.06 -39.65
C LEU A 62 -27.31 34.48 -39.88
N LYS A 63 -28.56 34.76 -39.49
CA LYS A 63 -29.19 36.09 -39.66
C LYS A 63 -29.30 36.90 -38.37
N GLY A 64 -29.38 36.25 -37.21
CA GLY A 64 -29.71 36.92 -35.93
C GLY A 64 -28.49 37.46 -35.16
N LEU A 65 -27.36 36.75 -35.21
CA LEU A 65 -26.10 37.16 -34.56
C LEU A 65 -25.23 38.04 -35.46
N PHE A 66 -25.49 38.03 -36.78
CA PHE A 66 -24.71 38.72 -37.81
C PHE A 66 -24.75 40.26 -37.73
N TYR A 67 -25.72 40.82 -37.02
CA TYR A 67 -25.96 42.26 -37.00
C TYR A 67 -25.50 42.96 -35.71
N SER A 68 -25.08 42.24 -34.67
CA SER A 68 -24.86 42.85 -33.34
C SER A 68 -23.41 43.07 -32.93
N ILE A 69 -22.40 42.54 -33.64
CA ILE A 69 -20.98 42.67 -33.25
C ILE A 69 -20.14 42.96 -34.51
N LEU A 70 -19.90 44.25 -34.78
CA LEU A 70 -19.23 44.84 -35.95
C LEU A 70 -17.87 44.20 -36.35
N GLY A 71 -17.62 44.02 -37.66
CA GLY A 71 -16.27 43.87 -38.24
C GLY A 71 -16.21 42.91 -39.44
N SER A 72 -15.26 43.08 -40.36
CA SER A 72 -15.09 42.27 -41.58
C SER A 72 -15.07 40.76 -41.29
N LYS A 73 -16.08 40.05 -41.81
CA LYS A 73 -16.30 38.60 -41.70
C LYS A 73 -15.07 37.74 -42.02
N GLU A 74 -14.16 38.23 -42.87
CA GLU A 74 -12.95 37.52 -43.27
C GLU A 74 -11.89 37.48 -42.16
N ASP A 75 -11.66 38.60 -41.45
CA ASP A 75 -10.61 38.69 -40.44
C ASP A 75 -10.89 37.84 -39.19
N GLN A 76 -12.18 37.62 -38.88
CA GLN A 76 -12.61 36.81 -37.73
C GLN A 76 -12.56 35.30 -38.05
N LEU A 77 -12.98 34.91 -39.26
CA LEU A 77 -12.82 33.55 -39.76
C LEU A 77 -11.35 33.13 -39.88
N ASP A 78 -10.46 34.05 -40.27
CA ASP A 78 -9.03 33.76 -40.37
C ASP A 78 -8.37 33.56 -39.01
N LYS A 79 -8.82 34.27 -37.96
CA LYS A 79 -8.35 34.03 -36.57
C LYS A 79 -8.78 32.68 -36.04
N GLU A 80 -10.05 32.31 -36.19
CA GLU A 80 -10.58 31.02 -35.75
C GLU A 80 -9.88 29.85 -36.48
N ARG A 81 -9.61 30.00 -37.78
CA ARG A 81 -8.81 29.02 -38.55
C ARG A 81 -7.37 28.90 -38.06
N GLN A 82 -6.72 30.02 -37.74
CA GLN A 82 -5.35 30.02 -37.20
C GLN A 82 -5.28 29.33 -35.82
N GLU A 83 -6.26 29.58 -34.96
CA GLU A 83 -6.37 28.93 -33.65
C GLU A 83 -6.59 27.42 -33.80
N TYR A 84 -7.55 27.01 -34.64
CA TYR A 84 -7.80 25.60 -34.95
C TYR A 84 -6.55 24.87 -35.50
N LEU A 85 -5.84 25.48 -36.46
CA LEU A 85 -4.63 24.91 -37.04
C LEU A 85 -3.50 24.78 -36.01
N SER A 86 -3.32 25.78 -35.14
CA SER A 86 -2.36 25.74 -34.03
C SER A 86 -2.67 24.61 -33.05
N PHE A 87 -3.95 24.41 -32.69
CA PHE A 87 -4.37 23.31 -31.82
C PHE A 87 -4.20 21.95 -32.48
N LYS A 88 -4.56 21.82 -33.77
CA LYS A 88 -4.36 20.59 -34.54
C LYS A 88 -2.89 20.20 -34.65
N LEU A 89 -2.00 21.16 -34.91
CA LEU A 89 -0.55 20.89 -34.96
C LEU A 89 -0.03 20.37 -33.61
N LYS A 90 -0.44 20.98 -32.49
CA LYS A 90 -0.08 20.51 -31.14
C LYS A 90 -0.65 19.13 -30.82
N HIS A 91 -1.87 18.86 -31.27
CA HIS A 91 -2.49 17.54 -31.14
C HIS A 91 -1.70 16.48 -31.93
N ASP A 92 -1.41 16.75 -33.20
CA ASP A 92 -0.70 15.81 -34.07
C ASP A 92 0.74 15.56 -33.57
N GLU A 93 1.42 16.58 -33.04
CA GLU A 93 2.72 16.44 -32.38
C GLU A 93 2.66 15.54 -31.13
N CYS A 94 1.64 15.73 -30.30
CA CYS A 94 1.42 14.92 -29.11
C CYS A 94 1.06 13.47 -29.47
N GLN A 95 0.22 13.26 -30.48
CA GLN A 95 -0.12 11.94 -31.00
C GLN A 95 1.12 11.21 -31.54
N ASN A 96 1.93 11.89 -32.36
CA ASN A 96 3.18 11.32 -32.88
C ASN A 96 4.13 10.94 -31.73
N SER A 97 4.20 11.74 -30.67
CA SER A 97 5.03 11.45 -29.49
C SER A 97 4.53 10.21 -28.75
N VAL A 98 3.21 10.07 -28.58
CA VAL A 98 2.57 8.86 -28.02
C VAL A 98 2.91 7.63 -28.87
N ASP A 99 2.76 7.70 -30.19
CA ASP A 99 3.00 6.58 -31.10
C ASP A 99 4.48 6.13 -31.08
N MET A 100 5.42 7.09 -31.02
CA MET A 100 6.85 6.81 -30.90
C MET A 100 7.18 6.13 -29.56
N LEU A 101 6.66 6.65 -28.45
CA LEU A 101 6.88 6.09 -27.11
C LEU A 101 6.28 4.69 -26.98
N GLN A 102 5.11 4.43 -27.59
CA GLN A 102 4.51 3.09 -27.66
C GLN A 102 5.39 2.13 -28.45
N SER A 103 5.83 2.52 -29.64
CA SER A 103 6.70 1.70 -30.49
C SER A 103 8.02 1.37 -29.77
N ARG A 104 8.58 2.33 -29.03
CA ARG A 104 9.77 2.15 -28.22
C ARG A 104 9.54 1.17 -27.06
N LEU A 105 8.42 1.30 -26.35
CA LEU A 105 8.08 0.39 -25.26
C LEU A 105 7.89 -1.04 -25.75
N GLU A 106 7.25 -1.22 -26.91
CA GLU A 106 7.12 -2.53 -27.55
C GLU A 106 8.47 -3.13 -27.93
N GLU A 107 9.40 -2.31 -28.45
CA GLU A 107 10.76 -2.76 -28.76
C GLU A 107 11.51 -3.24 -27.51
N ILE A 108 11.49 -2.43 -26.44
CA ILE A 108 12.12 -2.79 -25.16
C ILE A 108 11.50 -4.08 -24.61
N ASN A 109 10.17 -4.21 -24.65
CA ASN A 109 9.48 -5.42 -24.20
C ASN A 109 9.84 -6.65 -25.06
N ARG A 110 9.97 -6.49 -26.38
CA ARG A 110 10.47 -7.57 -27.25
C ARG A 110 11.89 -7.99 -26.88
N GLU A 111 12.78 -7.05 -26.56
CA GLU A 111 14.14 -7.36 -26.09
C GLU A 111 14.14 -8.09 -24.75
N ILE A 112 13.30 -7.66 -23.79
CA ILE A 112 13.13 -8.34 -22.50
C ILE A 112 12.63 -9.78 -22.71
N VAL A 113 11.65 -9.99 -23.58
CA VAL A 113 11.11 -11.33 -23.89
C VAL A 113 12.17 -12.20 -24.56
N LYS A 114 12.99 -11.65 -25.47
CA LYS A 114 14.10 -12.38 -26.12
C LYS A 114 15.15 -12.88 -25.13
N LEU A 115 15.37 -12.17 -24.02
CA LEU A 115 16.27 -12.64 -22.96
C LEU A 115 15.70 -13.90 -22.27
N GLY A 116 14.39 -14.11 -22.30
CA GLY A 116 13.74 -15.24 -21.66
C GLY A 116 13.80 -15.18 -20.13
N ASP A 117 13.63 -16.33 -19.49
CA ASP A 117 13.61 -16.44 -18.04
C ASP A 117 15.03 -16.55 -17.47
N ILE A 118 15.76 -15.43 -17.53
CA ILE A 118 17.13 -15.33 -17.01
C ILE A 118 17.16 -15.51 -15.48
N ASP A 119 16.13 -15.09 -14.76
CA ASP A 119 16.05 -15.24 -13.31
C ASP A 119 16.03 -16.72 -12.93
N ARG A 120 15.18 -17.52 -13.59
CA ARG A 120 15.17 -18.98 -13.42
C ARG A 120 16.48 -19.66 -13.83
N GLN A 121 17.14 -19.18 -14.87
CA GLN A 121 18.46 -19.70 -15.26
C GLN A 121 19.53 -19.41 -14.20
N TYR A 122 19.49 -18.23 -13.59
CA TYR A 122 20.36 -17.87 -12.47
C TYR A 122 20.13 -18.78 -11.27
N GLU A 123 18.86 -18.94 -10.86
CA GLU A 123 18.47 -19.81 -9.75
C GLU A 123 18.91 -21.27 -9.99
N ALA A 124 18.66 -21.81 -11.19
CA ALA A 124 19.03 -23.19 -11.51
C ALA A 124 20.56 -23.44 -11.46
N ILE A 125 21.37 -22.47 -11.90
CA ILE A 125 22.83 -22.56 -11.78
C ILE A 125 23.26 -22.45 -10.32
N PHE A 126 22.63 -21.55 -9.57
CA PHE A 126 22.89 -21.34 -8.16
C PHE A 126 22.60 -22.60 -7.33
N GLU A 127 21.44 -23.24 -7.52
CA GLU A 127 21.08 -24.51 -6.90
C GLU A 127 22.07 -25.64 -7.24
N GLN A 128 22.56 -25.69 -8.49
CA GLN A 128 23.56 -26.67 -8.89
C GLN A 128 24.88 -26.44 -8.16
N LYS A 129 25.33 -25.19 -8.03
CA LYS A 129 26.54 -24.85 -7.25
C LYS A 129 26.35 -25.20 -5.78
N GLU A 130 25.19 -24.89 -5.21
CA GLU A 130 24.86 -25.21 -3.83
C GLU A 130 24.95 -26.72 -3.56
N LYS A 131 24.35 -27.55 -4.41
CA LYS A 131 24.42 -29.02 -4.31
C LYS A 131 25.86 -29.53 -4.38
N VAL A 132 26.68 -28.97 -5.27
CA VAL A 132 28.08 -29.37 -5.41
C VAL A 132 28.89 -28.99 -4.17
N ILE A 133 28.69 -27.79 -3.62
CA ILE A 133 29.35 -27.34 -2.38
C ILE A 133 28.92 -28.22 -1.20
N MET A 134 27.61 -28.48 -1.05
CA MET A 134 27.08 -29.34 0.02
C MET A 134 27.52 -30.81 -0.08
N SER A 135 27.86 -31.29 -1.28
CA SER A 135 28.41 -32.63 -1.47
C SER A 135 29.89 -32.76 -1.09
N GLY A 136 30.59 -31.62 -0.91
CA GLY A 136 31.93 -31.55 -0.36
C GLY A 136 31.91 -31.58 1.17
N SER A 137 32.99 -32.06 1.79
CA SER A 137 33.19 -32.02 3.25
C SER A 137 34.14 -30.87 3.65
N ASP A 138 34.09 -29.75 2.93
CA ASP A 138 34.99 -28.63 3.14
C ASP A 138 34.36 -27.53 4.01
N VAL A 139 35.19 -26.55 4.40
CA VAL A 139 34.81 -25.40 5.22
C VAL A 139 33.69 -24.56 4.59
N ASN A 140 33.54 -24.59 3.26
CA ASN A 140 32.49 -23.85 2.56
C ASN A 140 31.13 -24.54 2.71
N ALA A 141 31.09 -25.87 2.70
CA ALA A 141 29.87 -26.64 2.97
C ALA A 141 29.31 -26.36 4.37
N GLU A 142 30.18 -26.39 5.39
CA GLU A 142 29.80 -26.10 6.78
C GLU A 142 29.30 -24.65 6.93
N LYS A 143 30.02 -23.68 6.34
CA LYS A 143 29.61 -22.27 6.35
C LYS A 143 28.28 -22.04 5.63
N LEU A 144 28.05 -22.74 4.53
CA LEU A 144 26.80 -22.64 3.77
C LEU A 144 25.61 -23.20 4.55
N ILE A 145 25.80 -24.31 5.28
CA ILE A 145 24.79 -24.88 6.16
C ILE A 145 24.44 -23.88 7.27
N LEU A 146 25.44 -23.35 7.99
CA LEU A 146 25.24 -22.35 9.04
C LEU A 146 24.50 -21.10 8.56
N LEU A 147 24.85 -20.57 7.38
CA LEU A 147 24.15 -19.42 6.79
C LEU A 147 22.70 -19.76 6.40
N SER A 148 22.46 -20.98 5.95
CA SER A 148 21.12 -21.44 5.55
C SER A 148 20.22 -21.67 6.76
N GLU A 149 20.75 -22.26 7.83
CA GLU A 149 20.09 -22.40 9.14
C GLU A 149 19.76 -21.02 9.71
N LYS A 150 20.74 -20.12 9.77
CA LYS A 150 20.53 -18.74 10.24
C LYS A 150 19.46 -18.01 9.43
N ALA A 151 19.45 -18.16 8.10
CA ALA A 151 18.43 -17.55 7.25
C ALA A 151 17.04 -18.17 7.48
N ALA A 152 16.95 -19.47 7.75
CA ALA A 152 15.70 -20.14 8.09
C ALA A 152 15.14 -19.64 9.44
N ASP A 153 15.99 -19.52 10.46
CA ASP A 153 15.61 -19.00 11.77
C ASP A 153 15.08 -17.56 11.65
N ILE A 154 15.82 -16.68 10.99
CA ILE A 154 15.38 -15.28 10.78
C ILE A 154 14.06 -15.22 9.99
N ARG A 155 13.84 -16.10 9.00
CA ARG A 155 12.56 -16.16 8.27
C ARG A 155 11.41 -16.58 9.18
N SER A 156 11.65 -17.51 10.11
CA SER A 156 10.66 -17.89 11.13
C SER A 156 10.33 -16.69 12.03
N ASP A 157 11.36 -15.99 12.53
CA ASP A 157 11.19 -14.79 13.36
C ASP A 157 10.35 -13.72 12.64
N VAL A 158 10.67 -13.43 11.37
CA VAL A 158 9.93 -12.45 10.57
C VAL A 158 8.46 -12.87 10.42
N LYS A 159 8.19 -14.17 10.24
CA LYS A 159 6.82 -14.69 10.12
C LYS A 159 6.03 -14.46 11.41
N GLU A 160 6.60 -14.81 12.56
CA GLU A 160 5.99 -14.63 13.88
C GLU A 160 5.73 -13.14 14.18
N LEU A 161 6.68 -12.25 13.82
CA LEU A 161 6.49 -10.80 13.94
C LEU A 161 5.32 -10.27 13.08
N TRP A 162 5.14 -10.80 11.87
CA TRP A 162 3.99 -10.44 11.02
C TRP A 162 2.66 -10.96 11.58
N GLU A 163 2.65 -12.16 12.16
CA GLU A 163 1.47 -12.73 12.83
C GLU A 163 1.03 -11.86 14.03
N ALA A 164 1.99 -11.42 14.84
CA ALA A 164 1.76 -10.46 15.92
C ALA A 164 1.26 -9.09 15.40
N LEU A 165 1.90 -8.54 14.35
CA LEU A 165 1.52 -7.25 13.77
C LEU A 165 0.07 -7.28 13.23
N ASN A 166 -0.29 -8.33 12.49
CA ASN A 166 -1.63 -8.48 11.90
C ASN A 166 -2.69 -8.58 13.01
N THR A 167 -2.46 -9.41 14.02
CA THR A 167 -3.37 -9.57 15.16
C THR A 167 -3.52 -8.27 15.94
N GLY A 168 -2.44 -7.52 16.14
CA GLY A 168 -2.48 -6.21 16.78
C GLY A 168 -3.22 -5.15 15.94
N GLN A 169 -3.12 -5.17 14.62
CA GLN A 169 -3.83 -4.26 13.73
C GLN A 169 -5.35 -4.51 13.74
N GLU A 170 -5.76 -5.76 13.85
CA GLU A 170 -7.16 -6.13 14.07
C GLU A 170 -7.67 -5.59 15.41
N ALA A 171 -6.90 -5.78 16.49
CA ALA A 171 -7.23 -5.25 17.81
C ALA A 171 -7.34 -3.73 17.79
N LEU A 172 -6.41 -3.02 17.14
CA LEU A 172 -6.42 -1.57 16.99
C LEU A 172 -7.68 -1.06 16.27
N THR A 173 -8.05 -1.73 15.18
CA THR A 173 -9.27 -1.41 14.40
C THR A 173 -10.52 -1.56 15.26
N GLY A 174 -10.60 -2.63 16.05
CA GLY A 174 -11.69 -2.84 16.99
C GLY A 174 -11.73 -1.77 18.09
N ILE A 175 -10.59 -1.42 18.70
CA ILE A 175 -10.52 -0.38 19.73
C ILE A 175 -10.95 0.98 19.16
N ASN A 176 -10.51 1.34 17.95
CA ASN A 176 -10.93 2.59 17.30
C ASN A 176 -12.45 2.66 17.15
N SER A 177 -13.10 1.56 16.77
CA SER A 177 -14.56 1.48 16.68
C SER A 177 -15.25 1.71 18.03
N VAL A 178 -14.68 1.17 19.12
CA VAL A 178 -15.16 1.41 20.50
C VAL A 178 -14.98 2.87 20.90
N VAL A 179 -13.81 3.45 20.64
CA VAL A 179 -13.50 4.86 20.94
C VAL A 179 -14.46 5.80 20.19
N ASP A 180 -14.74 5.55 18.92
CA ASP A 180 -15.63 6.40 18.12
C ASP A 180 -17.10 6.24 18.52
N SER A 181 -17.50 5.05 18.94
CA SER A 181 -18.83 4.82 19.54
C SER A 181 -19.00 5.59 20.84
N LEU A 182 -17.99 5.61 21.72
CA LEU A 182 -17.99 6.37 22.98
C LEU A 182 -17.99 7.89 22.74
N LYS A 183 -17.23 8.40 21.76
CA LYS A 183 -17.27 9.81 21.36
C LYS A 183 -18.66 10.21 20.86
N SER A 184 -19.29 9.37 20.03
CA SER A 184 -20.64 9.61 19.50
C SER A 184 -21.68 9.61 20.62
N ALA A 185 -21.59 8.67 21.57
CA ALA A 185 -22.46 8.61 22.74
C ALA A 185 -22.33 9.83 23.65
N ARG A 186 -21.11 10.39 23.79
CA ARG A 186 -20.87 11.66 24.51
C ARG A 186 -21.64 12.84 23.92
N GLY A 187 -21.79 12.88 22.59
CA GLY A 187 -22.52 13.94 21.88
C GLY A 187 -24.05 13.80 21.91
N TRP A 188 -24.57 12.59 22.17
CA TRP A 188 -26.00 12.36 22.34
C TRP A 188 -26.53 12.83 23.70
N GLY A 189 -25.73 12.70 24.76
CA GLY A 189 -26.09 13.19 26.10
C GLY A 189 -26.32 14.71 26.18
N THR A 190 -25.72 15.48 25.27
CA THR A 190 -25.94 16.94 25.16
C THR A 190 -27.20 17.31 24.37
N TRP A 191 -27.67 16.45 23.46
CA TRP A 191 -28.84 16.72 22.62
C TRP A 191 -30.14 16.48 23.39
N ASP A 192 -30.21 15.40 24.17
CA ASP A 192 -31.41 15.03 24.94
C ASP A 192 -31.73 16.02 26.09
N MET A 193 -30.81 16.93 26.46
CA MET A 193 -31.08 18.03 27.41
C MET A 193 -31.78 19.24 26.76
N LEU A 194 -31.91 19.30 25.42
CA LEU A 194 -32.48 20.46 24.70
C LEU A 194 -33.82 20.20 23.98
N GLY A 195 -34.37 18.99 24.08
CA GLY A 195 -35.80 18.76 23.82
C GLY A 195 -36.12 17.59 22.91
N GLY A 196 -36.98 16.68 23.40
CA GLY A 196 -37.74 15.78 22.54
C GLY A 196 -37.69 14.31 22.93
N GLY A 197 -38.38 13.96 24.02
CA GLY A 197 -38.67 12.57 24.36
C GLY A 197 -39.53 11.88 23.29
N LEU A 198 -39.36 10.56 23.19
CA LEU A 198 -40.25 9.53 22.60
C LEU A 198 -39.77 8.73 21.36
N ILE A 199 -38.68 9.05 20.67
CA ILE A 199 -38.25 8.24 19.49
C ILE A 199 -37.24 7.10 19.82
N SER A 200 -36.63 7.03 21.01
CA SER A 200 -35.32 6.37 21.13
C SER A 200 -35.22 4.99 21.82
N THR A 201 -36.26 4.41 22.44
CA THR A 201 -36.06 3.25 23.34
C THR A 201 -35.66 1.94 22.65
N ALA A 202 -36.23 1.61 21.48
CA ALA A 202 -35.93 0.37 20.75
C ALA A 202 -34.60 0.45 19.95
N VAL A 203 -34.32 1.62 19.36
CA VAL A 203 -33.05 1.88 18.64
C VAL A 203 -31.87 1.99 19.63
N LYS A 204 -32.10 2.45 20.86
CA LYS A 204 -31.08 2.50 21.93
C LYS A 204 -30.65 1.10 22.38
N HIS A 205 -31.57 0.13 22.52
CA HIS A 205 -31.22 -1.24 22.92
C HIS A 205 -30.31 -1.94 21.91
N SER A 206 -30.66 -1.91 20.62
CA SER A 206 -29.84 -2.56 19.57
C SER A 206 -28.41 -2.01 19.51
N ARG A 207 -28.23 -0.69 19.63
CA ARG A 207 -26.90 -0.05 19.57
C ARG A 207 -26.04 -0.35 20.80
N ILE A 208 -26.67 -0.52 21.96
CA ILE A 208 -25.98 -0.91 23.20
C ILE A 208 -25.50 -2.37 23.10
N ASP A 209 -26.35 -3.26 22.59
CA ASP A 209 -25.98 -4.66 22.36
C ASP A 209 -24.86 -4.79 21.32
N ASP A 210 -24.88 -3.96 20.27
CA ASP A 210 -23.80 -3.86 19.28
C ASP A 210 -22.49 -3.40 19.92
N ALA A 211 -22.54 -2.39 20.78
CA ALA A 211 -21.36 -1.91 21.52
C ALA A 211 -20.79 -2.99 22.44
N LYS A 212 -21.64 -3.75 23.14
CA LYS A 212 -21.23 -4.87 24.00
C LYS A 212 -20.53 -5.96 23.21
N ARG A 213 -21.09 -6.35 22.06
CA ARG A 213 -20.46 -7.31 21.14
C ARG A 213 -19.12 -6.80 20.60
N ALA A 214 -19.03 -5.51 20.26
CA ALA A 214 -17.79 -4.91 19.77
C ALA A 214 -16.69 -4.94 20.85
N VAL A 215 -17.02 -4.60 22.10
CA VAL A 215 -16.06 -4.63 23.20
C VAL A 215 -15.58 -6.05 23.51
N HIS A 216 -16.48 -7.04 23.54
CA HIS A 216 -16.06 -8.44 23.73
C HIS A 216 -15.15 -8.95 22.60
N ARG A 217 -15.42 -8.53 21.36
CA ARG A 217 -14.54 -8.84 20.22
C ARG A 217 -13.15 -8.25 20.41
N VAL A 218 -13.07 -6.98 20.82
CA VAL A 218 -11.80 -6.30 21.12
C VAL A 218 -11.05 -7.00 22.25
N GLN A 219 -11.73 -7.37 23.34
CA GLN A 219 -11.09 -8.12 24.44
C GLN A 219 -10.48 -9.44 23.95
N HIS A 220 -11.18 -10.15 23.06
CA HIS A 220 -10.67 -11.39 22.48
C HIS A 220 -9.44 -11.12 21.59
N GLN A 221 -9.51 -10.13 20.70
CA GLN A 221 -8.39 -9.74 19.83
C GLN A 221 -7.17 -9.29 20.63
N LEU A 222 -7.36 -8.54 21.73
CA LEU A 222 -6.26 -8.14 22.61
C LEU A 222 -5.60 -9.33 23.30
N ARG A 223 -6.38 -10.35 23.69
CA ARG A 223 -5.82 -11.59 24.26
C ARG A 223 -5.02 -12.39 23.24
N LEU A 224 -5.53 -12.49 22.01
CA LEU A 224 -4.78 -13.10 20.91
C LEU A 224 -3.48 -12.33 20.68
N PHE A 225 -3.56 -11.01 20.56
CA PHE A 225 -2.39 -10.17 20.37
C PHE A 225 -1.36 -10.33 21.50
N GLN A 226 -1.80 -10.38 22.76
CA GLN A 226 -0.92 -10.65 23.89
C GLN A 226 -0.26 -12.03 23.84
N ASN A 227 -0.94 -13.04 23.27
CA ASN A 227 -0.33 -14.36 23.09
C ASN A 227 0.72 -14.33 21.99
N GLU A 228 0.42 -13.75 20.82
CA GLU A 228 1.39 -13.58 19.73
C GLU A 228 2.63 -12.78 20.18
N LEU A 229 2.44 -11.78 21.06
CA LEU A 229 3.54 -11.00 21.61
C LEU A 229 4.50 -11.81 22.48
N LYS A 230 4.08 -12.93 23.09
CA LYS A 230 4.98 -13.76 23.91
C LYS A 230 6.05 -14.44 23.06
N ASP A 231 5.72 -14.79 21.83
CA ASP A 231 6.62 -15.49 20.93
C ASP A 231 7.67 -14.52 20.35
N VAL A 232 7.34 -13.23 20.28
CA VAL A 232 8.22 -12.17 19.73
C VAL A 232 8.81 -11.21 20.77
N ASP A 233 8.55 -11.44 22.05
CA ASP A 233 9.05 -10.64 23.19
C ASP A 233 10.58 -10.41 23.15
N PRO A 234 11.43 -11.39 22.78
CA PRO A 234 12.88 -11.18 22.70
C PRO A 234 13.32 -10.11 21.68
N TYR A 235 12.45 -9.75 20.73
CA TYR A 235 12.75 -8.77 19.68
C TYR A 235 12.28 -7.36 20.02
N LEU A 236 11.53 -7.20 21.12
CA LEU A 236 10.96 -5.95 21.54
C LEU A 236 11.86 -5.33 22.63
N ASN A 237 12.35 -4.11 22.38
CA ASN A 237 13.24 -3.39 23.31
C ASN A 237 12.50 -2.76 24.50
N SER A 238 11.30 -3.23 24.82
CA SER A 238 10.42 -2.63 25.83
C SER A 238 9.63 -3.71 26.56
N ASP A 239 9.43 -3.51 27.87
CA ASP A 239 8.46 -4.26 28.69
C ASP A 239 7.03 -3.91 28.21
N ILE A 240 6.65 -4.38 27.01
CA ILE A 240 5.36 -4.07 26.40
C ILE A 240 4.29 -4.90 27.12
N MET A 241 3.68 -4.31 28.13
CA MET A 241 2.47 -4.86 28.74
C MET A 241 1.23 -4.21 28.15
N ILE A 242 0.48 -4.99 27.36
CA ILE A 242 -0.89 -4.61 26.99
C ILE A 242 -1.77 -4.81 28.22
N ASP A 243 -2.23 -3.70 28.80
CA ASP A 243 -3.13 -3.71 29.95
C ASP A 243 -4.57 -4.07 29.53
N ILE A 244 -4.78 -5.38 29.34
CA ILE A 244 -6.11 -5.95 29.08
C ILE A 244 -6.98 -5.89 30.33
N GLY A 245 -6.39 -5.96 31.53
CA GLY A 245 -7.11 -5.95 32.80
C GLY A 245 -7.88 -4.65 33.01
N SER A 246 -7.26 -3.51 32.74
CA SER A 246 -7.92 -2.21 32.78
C SER A 246 -9.01 -2.07 31.72
N PHE A 247 -8.82 -2.63 30.51
CA PHE A 247 -9.85 -2.63 29.47
C PHE A 247 -11.04 -3.54 29.81
N ALA A 248 -10.78 -4.71 30.39
CA ALA A 248 -11.80 -5.66 30.80
C ALA A 248 -12.63 -5.12 31.97
N THR A 249 -11.95 -4.61 33.00
CA THR A 249 -12.60 -3.95 34.14
C THR A 249 -13.44 -2.75 33.68
N PHE A 250 -12.95 -1.99 32.70
CA PHE A 250 -13.72 -0.92 32.06
C PHE A 250 -14.99 -1.44 31.37
N ALA A 251 -14.87 -2.48 30.54
CA ALA A 251 -15.99 -3.06 29.80
C ALA A 251 -17.08 -3.53 30.75
N ASP A 252 -16.70 -4.29 31.79
CA ASP A 252 -17.63 -4.82 32.79
C ASP A 252 -18.30 -3.67 33.56
N TYR A 253 -17.55 -2.65 33.96
CA TYR A 253 -18.10 -1.48 34.66
C TYR A 253 -19.09 -0.65 33.83
N ILE A 254 -18.88 -0.54 32.50
CA ILE A 254 -19.85 0.08 31.59
C ILE A 254 -21.09 -0.80 31.43
N PHE A 255 -20.96 -2.10 31.18
CA PHE A 255 -22.12 -2.90 30.78
C PHE A 255 -22.95 -3.40 31.97
N ASP A 256 -22.38 -3.47 33.18
CA ASP A 256 -23.11 -3.88 34.38
C ASP A 256 -23.78 -2.70 35.11
N GLY A 257 -23.30 -1.46 34.93
CA GLY A 257 -23.77 -0.30 35.73
C GLY A 257 -24.28 0.92 34.95
N LEU A 258 -24.23 0.93 33.62
CA LEU A 258 -24.47 2.14 32.80
C LEU A 258 -25.79 2.10 32.00
N ILE A 259 -26.47 0.95 31.96
CA ILE A 259 -27.68 0.76 31.14
C ILE A 259 -28.97 1.07 31.91
N THR A 260 -28.96 1.06 33.24
CA THR A 260 -30.16 1.32 34.06
C THR A 260 -30.39 2.80 34.38
N ASP A 261 -29.32 3.57 34.61
CA ASP A 261 -29.39 5.01 34.85
C ASP A 261 -28.74 5.74 33.70
N TRP A 262 -29.58 6.40 32.90
CA TRP A 262 -29.19 7.01 31.65
C TRP A 262 -28.15 8.13 31.86
N ILE A 263 -26.89 7.75 31.64
CA ILE A 263 -25.70 8.56 31.30
C ILE A 263 -25.27 9.58 32.36
N VAL A 264 -24.42 9.15 33.30
CA VAL A 264 -23.52 10.10 33.98
C VAL A 264 -22.35 10.38 33.04
N GLN A 265 -22.30 11.59 32.45
CA GLN A 265 -21.26 12.08 31.54
C GLN A 265 -19.82 11.79 32.02
N SER A 266 -19.59 11.75 33.34
CA SER A 266 -18.30 11.40 33.93
C SER A 266 -17.85 9.96 33.62
N ARG A 267 -18.78 8.99 33.56
CA ARG A 267 -18.47 7.58 33.27
C ARG A 267 -18.06 7.36 31.82
N ILE A 268 -18.71 8.06 30.87
CA ILE A 268 -18.31 8.04 29.44
C ILE A 268 -16.91 8.65 29.27
N ASN A 269 -16.57 9.71 30.01
CA ASN A 269 -15.23 10.30 29.95
C ASN A 269 -14.13 9.35 30.41
N VAL A 270 -14.29 8.72 31.58
CA VAL A 270 -13.31 7.75 32.13
C VAL A 270 -13.09 6.61 31.15
N SER A 271 -14.18 6.12 30.57
CA SER A 271 -14.21 5.05 29.58
C SER A 271 -13.47 5.39 28.30
N LEU A 272 -13.72 6.58 27.76
CA LEU A 272 -13.03 7.10 26.59
C LEU A 272 -11.52 7.24 26.86
N VAL A 273 -11.13 7.72 28.05
CA VAL A 273 -9.71 7.84 28.44
C VAL A 273 -9.03 6.47 28.51
N ASN A 274 -9.68 5.47 29.13
CA ASN A 274 -9.12 4.12 29.22
C ASN A 274 -9.01 3.44 27.84
N ALA A 275 -10.06 3.52 27.00
CA ALA A 275 -10.03 2.97 25.65
C ALA A 275 -8.97 3.65 24.77
N ALA A 276 -8.81 4.98 24.90
CA ALA A 276 -7.75 5.72 24.22
C ALA A 276 -6.35 5.30 24.70
N ARG A 277 -6.14 5.09 26.00
CA ARG A 277 -4.85 4.60 26.53
C ARG A 277 -4.49 3.23 25.94
N VAL A 278 -5.44 2.30 25.89
CA VAL A 278 -5.21 0.96 25.32
C VAL A 278 -4.92 1.06 23.83
N ARG A 279 -5.67 1.90 23.09
CA ARG A 279 -5.39 2.20 21.68
C ARG A 279 -3.96 2.70 21.48
N ASP A 280 -3.53 3.64 22.31
CA ASP A 280 -2.21 4.26 22.19
C ASP A 280 -1.11 3.23 22.48
N ASN A 281 -1.26 2.42 23.54
CA ASN A 281 -0.33 1.32 23.83
C ASN A 281 -0.24 0.30 22.68
N VAL A 282 -1.39 -0.11 22.10
CA VAL A 282 -1.41 -1.02 20.94
C VAL A 282 -0.73 -0.37 19.74
N SER A 283 -1.00 0.92 19.48
CA SER A 283 -0.37 1.65 18.39
C SER A 283 1.14 1.74 18.54
N ASP A 284 1.65 1.96 19.74
CA ASP A 284 3.10 2.04 19.99
C ASP A 284 3.77 0.67 19.93
N THR A 285 3.05 -0.38 20.33
CA THR A 285 3.49 -1.77 20.15
C THR A 285 3.61 -2.13 18.67
N LEU A 286 2.62 -1.75 17.85
CA LEU A 286 2.65 -1.98 16.40
C LEU A 286 3.82 -1.27 15.72
N LYS A 287 4.16 -0.05 16.15
CA LYS A 287 5.37 0.64 15.67
C LYS A 287 6.64 -0.13 16.02
N SER A 288 6.72 -0.67 17.24
CA SER A 288 7.87 -1.46 17.70
C SER A 288 8.01 -2.77 16.93
N LEU A 289 6.89 -3.46 16.66
CA LEU A 289 6.85 -4.65 15.81
C LEU A 289 7.31 -4.33 14.38
N GLN A 290 6.82 -3.24 13.79
CA GLN A 290 7.26 -2.84 12.45
C GLN A 290 8.78 -2.57 12.42
N GLN A 291 9.32 -1.89 13.42
CA GLN A 291 10.77 -1.67 13.53
C GLN A 291 11.54 -2.99 13.66
N ALA A 292 11.04 -3.95 14.45
CA ALA A 292 11.65 -5.27 14.58
C ALA A 292 11.63 -6.05 13.26
N ILE A 293 10.52 -6.00 12.51
CA ILE A 293 10.41 -6.58 11.17
C ILE A 293 11.45 -5.97 10.24
N ASP A 294 11.54 -4.65 10.18
CA ASP A 294 12.47 -3.95 9.29
C ASP A 294 13.93 -4.32 9.61
N MET A 295 14.27 -4.42 10.91
CA MET A 295 15.61 -4.84 11.35
C MET A 295 15.92 -6.29 10.99
N LYS A 296 14.99 -7.23 11.22
CA LYS A 296 15.17 -8.65 10.89
C LYS A 296 15.22 -8.89 9.38
N GLN A 297 14.44 -8.14 8.60
CA GLN A 297 14.53 -8.17 7.13
C GLN A 297 15.90 -7.70 6.64
N LEU A 298 16.44 -6.61 7.21
CA LEU A 298 17.79 -6.15 6.89
C LEU A 298 18.86 -7.19 7.29
N GLU A 299 18.68 -7.89 8.40
CA GLU A 299 19.56 -9.00 8.79
C GLU A 299 19.47 -10.16 7.79
N LEU A 300 18.26 -10.56 7.40
CA LEU A 300 18.03 -11.62 6.39
C LEU A 300 18.69 -11.26 5.06
N GLU A 301 18.56 -10.02 4.61
CA GLU A 301 19.20 -9.54 3.38
C GLU A 301 20.72 -9.66 3.44
N LYS A 302 21.33 -9.34 4.59
CA LYS A 302 22.78 -9.49 4.80
C LYS A 302 23.19 -10.97 4.74
N VAL A 303 22.49 -11.85 5.47
CA VAL A 303 22.80 -13.29 5.50
C VAL A 303 22.64 -13.92 4.11
N GLU A 304 21.56 -13.61 3.40
CA GLU A 304 21.34 -14.09 2.03
C GLU A 304 22.36 -13.52 1.04
N LYS A 305 22.82 -12.28 1.25
CA LYS A 305 23.92 -11.72 0.45
C LYS A 305 25.22 -12.46 0.72
N GLU A 306 25.59 -12.71 1.97
CA GLU A 306 26.78 -13.49 2.33
C GLU A 306 26.72 -14.91 1.78
N ARG A 307 25.55 -15.56 1.86
CA ARG A 307 25.29 -16.89 1.29
C ARG A 307 25.48 -16.89 -0.23
N ARG A 308 24.93 -15.87 -0.93
CA ARG A 308 25.17 -15.68 -2.36
C ARG A 308 26.64 -15.49 -2.67
N GLU A 309 27.33 -14.58 -2.00
CA GLU A 309 28.75 -14.32 -2.23
C GLU A 309 29.60 -15.58 -2.02
N LEU A 310 29.30 -16.40 -1.01
CA LEU A 310 29.96 -17.68 -0.81
C LEU A 310 29.75 -18.61 -2.00
N ILE A 311 28.50 -18.84 -2.41
CA ILE A 311 28.19 -19.73 -3.53
C ILE A 311 28.79 -19.22 -4.84
N GLU A 312 28.83 -17.91 -5.05
CA GLU A 312 29.38 -17.31 -6.27
C GLU A 312 30.91 -17.38 -6.32
N ASN A 313 31.61 -17.22 -5.19
CA ASN A 313 33.07 -17.14 -5.13
C ASN A 313 33.76 -18.50 -4.94
N VAL A 314 33.05 -19.54 -4.51
CA VAL A 314 33.61 -20.90 -4.44
C VAL A 314 33.82 -21.44 -5.85
N GLY A 315 35.06 -21.83 -6.16
CA GLY A 315 35.52 -22.24 -7.50
C GLY A 315 36.16 -23.61 -7.52
#